data_AF-A0A937DS29-F1
#
_entry.id   AF-A0A937DS29-F1
#
_cell.length_a   1.000
_cell.length_b   1.000
_cell.length_c   1.000
_cell.angle_alpha   90.00
_cell.angle_beta   90.00
_cell.angle_gamma   90.00
#
_symmetry.space_group_name_H-M   'P 1'
#
loop_
_entity.id
_entity.type
_entity.pdbx_description
1 polymer ?
#
loop_
_entity_poly.entity_id
_entity_poly.type
_entity_poly.pdbx_seq_one_letter_code
_entity_poly.pdbx_strand_id
1 'polypeptide(L)' 'MPKKQKPILEKEDFVIGLFGEKYPKNFRYKISTEWELAEVKWLISEGDFDSIEDYELFTTKLLLNQHTN' A
#
# COMPACT_ATOMS: atom_id res chain seq x y z
N MET A 1 43.22 -10.07 -1.29
CA MET A 1 42.00 -9.64 -2.01
C MET A 1 40.84 -9.59 -1.02
N PRO A 2 40.23 -8.42 -0.76
CA PRO A 2 39.12 -8.36 0.17
C PRO A 2 37.88 -8.98 -0.48
N LYS A 3 37.26 -9.91 0.24
CA LYS A 3 36.02 -10.60 -0.14
C LYS A 3 34.91 -9.57 -0.32
N LYS A 4 34.38 -9.45 -1.54
CA LYS A 4 33.15 -8.69 -1.81
C LYS A 4 32.04 -9.24 -0.91
N GLN A 5 31.65 -8.46 0.09
CA GLN A 5 30.42 -8.70 0.83
C GLN A 5 29.28 -8.52 -0.16
N LYS A 6 28.61 -9.62 -0.48
CA LYS A 6 27.35 -9.57 -1.22
C LYS A 6 26.37 -8.79 -0.33
N PRO A 7 25.65 -7.78 -0.85
CA PRO A 7 24.61 -7.14 -0.07
C PRO A 7 23.64 -8.24 0.36
N ILE A 8 23.36 -8.28 1.66
CA ILE A 8 22.32 -9.09 2.26
C ILE A 8 21.06 -8.64 1.55
N LEU A 9 20.58 -9.44 0.59
CA LEU A 9 19.27 -9.27 0.00
C LEU A 9 18.32 -9.52 1.18
N GLU A 10 17.89 -8.44 1.84
CA GLU A 10 16.81 -8.50 2.80
C GLU A 10 15.72 -9.29 2.10
N LYS A 11 15.38 -10.45 2.67
CA LYS A 11 14.23 -11.21 2.21
C LYS A 11 13.05 -10.31 2.51
N GLU A 12 12.65 -9.49 1.54
CA GLU A 12 11.41 -8.76 1.62
C GLU A 12 10.33 -9.82 1.85
N ASP A 13 9.79 -9.87 3.06
CA ASP A 13 8.67 -10.72 3.36
C ASP A 13 7.51 -10.22 2.49
N PHE A 14 7.04 -11.06 1.57
CA PHE A 14 5.90 -10.75 0.71
C PHE A 14 4.62 -11.34 1.33
N VAL A 15 3.51 -10.63 1.17
CA VAL A 15 2.17 -11.10 1.50
C VAL A 15 1.35 -11.24 0.23
N ILE A 16 0.46 -12.24 0.20
CA ILE A 16 -0.49 -12.41 -0.90
C ILE A 16 -1.70 -11.54 -0.59
N GLY A 17 -1.91 -10.54 -1.44
CA GLY A 17 -3.02 -9.60 -1.36
C GLY A 17 -4.34 -10.17 -1.85
N LEU A 18 -5.37 -9.31 -1.81
CA LEU A 18 -6.77 -9.67 -2.09
C LEU A 18 -6.98 -10.31 -3.48
N PHE A 19 -6.18 -9.90 -4.47
CA PHE A 19 -6.27 -10.36 -5.86
C PHE A 19 -5.26 -11.46 -6.23
N GLY A 20 -4.62 -12.08 -5.23
CA GLY A 20 -3.52 -13.02 -5.47
C GLY A 20 -2.20 -12.36 -5.88
N GLU A 21 -2.15 -11.02 -5.89
CA GLU A 21 -0.94 -10.25 -6.13
C GLU A 21 0.01 -10.31 -4.92
N LYS A 22 1.32 -10.26 -5.18
CA LYS A 22 2.34 -10.25 -4.13
C LYS A 22 2.73 -8.82 -3.81
N TYR A 23 2.49 -8.40 -2.57
CA TYR A 23 2.93 -7.11 -2.08
C TYR A 23 4.04 -7.30 -1.04
N PRO A 24 5.02 -6.39 -0.97
CA PRO A 24 5.95 -6.39 0.14
C PRO A 24 5.20 -6.09 1.44
N LYS A 25 5.61 -6.66 2.57
CA LYS A 25 4.91 -6.53 3.86
C LYS A 25 4.82 -5.08 4.36
N ASN A 26 5.74 -4.22 3.94
CA ASN A 26 5.77 -2.79 4.22
C ASN A 26 5.09 -1.95 3.13
N PHE A 27 4.36 -2.57 2.19
CA PHE A 27 3.62 -1.87 1.16
C PHE A 27 2.64 -0.88 1.80
N ARG A 28 2.66 0.33 1.28
CA ARG A 28 1.68 1.37 1.59
C ARG A 28 1.22 1.94 0.27
N TYR A 29 -0.07 1.80 0.01
CA TYR A 29 -0.69 2.42 -1.13
C TYR A 29 -0.58 3.94 -1.00
N LYS A 30 -0.26 4.60 -2.11
CA LYS A 30 -0.16 6.05 -2.19
C LYS A 30 -0.82 6.52 -3.47
N ILE A 31 -1.56 7.60 -3.36
CA ILE A 31 -2.16 8.24 -4.53
C ILE A 31 -1.03 8.73 -5.43
N SER A 32 -1.09 8.35 -6.70
CA SER A 32 0.00 8.63 -7.65
C SER A 32 -0.43 9.45 -8.86
N THR A 33 -1.74 9.60 -9.09
CA THR A 33 -2.27 10.32 -10.25
C THR A 33 -3.19 11.47 -9.84
N GLU A 34 -3.25 12.51 -10.67
CA GLU A 34 -4.14 13.65 -10.44
C GLU A 34 -5.63 13.26 -10.50
N TRP A 35 -5.95 12.28 -11.34
CA TRP A 35 -7.32 11.77 -11.48
C TRP A 35 -7.76 11.04 -10.20
N GLU A 36 -6.92 10.15 -9.69
CA GLU A 36 -7.15 9.43 -8.43
C GLU A 36 -7.24 10.40 -7.24
N LEU A 37 -6.41 11.44 -7.22
CA LEU A 37 -6.51 12.50 -6.22
C LEU A 37 -7.86 13.24 -6.28
N ALA A 38 -8.39 13.51 -7.48
CA ALA A 38 -9.68 14.17 -7.64
C ALA A 38 -10.83 13.28 -7.17
N GLU A 39 -10.78 11.97 -7.47
CA GLU A 39 -11.75 11.00 -7.00
C GLU A 39 -11.74 10.87 -5.47
N VAL A 40 -10.56 10.74 -4.86
CA VAL A 40 -10.45 10.65 -3.39
C VAL A 40 -10.95 11.93 -2.71
N LYS A 41 -10.66 13.11 -3.27
CA LYS A 41 -11.23 14.37 -2.76
C LYS A 41 -12.75 14.41 -2.85
N TRP A 42 -13.32 13.85 -3.92
CA TRP A 42 -14.77 13.72 -4.05
C TRP A 42 -15.34 12.78 -2.99
N LEU A 43 -14.74 11.59 -2.78
CA LEU A 43 -15.14 10.65 -1.73
C LEU A 43 -15.08 11.26 -0.32
N ILE A 44 -14.04 12.06 -0.03
CA ILE A 44 -13.93 12.81 1.24
C ILE A 44 -15.06 13.84 1.37
N SER A 45 -15.46 14.46 0.26
CA SER A 45 -16.55 15.45 0.26
C SER A 45 -17.92 14.82 0.47
N GLU A 46 -18.12 13.59 0.01
CA GLU A 46 -19.33 12.79 0.27
C GLU A 46 -19.37 12.24 1.71
N GLY A 47 -18.21 12.23 2.39
CA GLY A 47 -18.08 11.74 3.77
C GLY A 47 -17.74 10.25 3.88
N ASP A 48 -17.34 9.59 2.78
CA ASP A 48 -16.89 8.19 2.80
C ASP A 48 -15.52 8.03 3.49
N PHE A 49 -14.69 9.08 3.47
CA PHE A 49 -13.37 9.09 4.10
C PHE A 49 -13.11 10.41 4.81
N ASP A 50 -12.42 10.36 5.95
CA ASP A 50 -12.05 11.57 6.71
C ASP A 50 -10.88 12.33 6.07
N SER A 51 -10.00 11.64 5.33
CA SER A 51 -8.82 12.23 4.71
C SER A 51 -8.21 11.35 3.63
N ILE A 52 -7.28 11.92 2.86
CA ILE A 52 -6.48 11.17 1.87
C ILE A 52 -5.69 10.04 2.57
N GLU A 53 -5.13 10.31 3.75
CA GLU A 53 -4.37 9.30 4.49
C GLU A 53 -5.26 8.13 4.94
N ASP A 54 -6.51 8.41 5.30
CA ASP A 54 -7.48 7.37 5.67
C ASP A 54 -7.82 6.48 4.48
N TYR A 55 -8.05 7.08 3.29
CA TYR A 55 -8.21 6.34 2.04
C TYR A 55 -6.98 5.49 1.71
N GLU A 56 -5.78 6.06 1.80
CA GLU A 56 -4.54 5.31 1.52
C GLU A 56 -4.36 4.13 2.48
N LEU A 57 -4.68 4.32 3.76
CA LEU A 57 -4.61 3.27 4.77
C LEU A 57 -5.65 2.19 4.53
N PHE A 58 -6.90 2.56 4.23
CA PHE A 58 -7.97 1.64 3.88
C PHE A 58 -7.59 0.80 2.66
N THR A 59 -7.16 1.45 1.58
CA THR A 59 -6.75 0.78 0.33
C THR A 59 -5.53 -0.11 0.56
N THR A 60 -4.58 0.32 1.38
CA THR A 60 -3.45 -0.55 1.79
C THR A 60 -3.96 -1.81 2.48
N LYS A 61 -4.82 -1.68 3.48
CA LYS A 61 -5.38 -2.84 4.21
C LYS A 61 -6.17 -3.77 3.28
N LEU A 62 -6.98 -3.19 2.40
CA LEU A 62 -7.76 -3.92 1.41
C LEU A 62 -6.84 -4.72 0.48
N LEU A 63 -5.84 -4.08 -0.12
CA LEU A 63 -4.89 -4.73 -1.02
C LEU A 63 -4.09 -5.83 -0.34
N LEU A 64 -3.66 -5.61 0.91
CA LEU A 64 -2.93 -6.60 1.69
C LEU A 64 -3.83 -7.71 2.28
N ASN A 65 -5.14 -7.69 2.00
CA ASN A 65 -6.13 -8.60 2.57
C ASN A 65 -6.07 -8.64 4.12
N GLN A 66 -5.71 -7.50 4.73
CA GLN A 66 -5.68 -7.34 6.17
C GLN A 66 -7.09 -6.96 6.61
N HIS A 67 -7.96 -7.97 6.75
CA HIS A 67 -9.27 -7.78 7.36
C HIS A 67 -9.10 -7.20 8.76
N THR A 68 -9.60 -5.98 8.97
CA THR A 68 -9.89 -5.44 10.29
C THR A 68 -10.95 -6.34 10.93
N ASN A 69 -10.52 -7.13 11.91
CA ASN A 69 -11.38 -7.82 12.85
C ASN A 69 -11.78 -6.84 13.96
#